data_AF-A0A939V3E7-F1
#
_entry.id   AF-A0A939V3E7-F1
#
_cell.length_a   1.000
_cell.length_b   1.000
_cell.length_c   1.000
_cell.angle_alpha   90.00
_cell.angle_beta   90.00
_cell.angle_gamma   90.00
#
_symmetry.space_group_name_H-M   'P 1'
#
loop_
_entity.id
_entity.type
_entity.pdbx_description
1 polymer ?
#
loop_
_entity_poly.entity_id
_entity_poly.type
_entity_poly.pdbx_seq_one_letter_code
_entity_poly.pdbx_strand_id
1 'polypeptide(L)'
;MGYEEIARANHRGGNNCSVSLYKTFATKLGMSEEEAARIAPPPRSEGGKCGGYLAGRKIVETLKPEAAEEFEKRFHEINGDDKCASLIMKRRLQGKNCNDLVGETAEIIESLLKSDVR
;
A
#
# COMPACT_ATOMS: atom_id res chain seq x y z
N MET A 1 -4.90 14.83 9.19
CA MET A 1 -4.10 14.33 8.07
C MET A 1 -4.60 12.93 7.76
N GLY A 2 -5.02 12.67 6.52
CA GLY A 2 -5.51 11.35 6.10
C GLY A 2 -4.38 10.33 5.98
N TYR A 3 -4.72 9.03 5.91
CA TYR A 3 -3.70 7.99 5.70
C TYR A 3 -2.97 8.16 4.36
N GLU A 4 -3.65 8.67 3.33
CA GLU A 4 -3.05 9.04 2.03
C GLU A 4 -1.89 10.03 2.21
N GLU A 5 -2.16 11.16 2.88
CA GLU A 5 -1.18 12.24 3.08
C GLU A 5 0.04 11.76 3.88
N ILE A 6 -0.20 10.96 4.94
CA ILE A 6 0.87 10.37 5.77
C ILE A 6 1.73 9.40 4.95
N ALA A 7 1.10 8.52 4.17
CA ALA A 7 1.81 7.54 3.35
C ALA A 7 2.66 8.23 2.27
N ARG A 8 2.13 9.30 1.68
CA ARG A 8 2.86 10.12 0.71
C ARG A 8 4.01 10.87 1.35
N ALA A 9 3.83 11.44 2.55
CA ALA A 9 4.90 12.10 3.29
C ALA A 9 6.02 11.11 3.63
N ASN A 10 5.68 9.92 4.13
CA ASN A 10 6.64 8.86 4.42
C ASN A 10 7.47 8.47 3.20
N HIS A 11 6.85 8.33 2.03
CA HIS A 11 7.54 7.98 0.79
C HIS A 11 8.43 9.12 0.27
N ARG A 12 7.97 10.38 0.36
CA ARG A 12 8.81 11.54 0.01
C ARG A 12 10.01 11.69 0.96
N GLY A 13 9.89 11.20 2.19
CA GLY A 13 10.97 11.14 3.17
C GLY A 13 12.08 10.11 2.88
N GLY A 14 12.05 9.45 1.72
CA GLY A 14 13.10 8.51 1.28
C GLY A 14 12.79 7.04 1.57
N ASN A 15 11.63 6.74 2.17
CA ASN A 15 11.19 5.35 2.35
C ASN A 15 10.72 4.73 1.03
N ASN A 16 10.94 3.42 0.87
CA ASN A 16 10.33 2.69 -0.23
C ASN A 16 8.80 2.55 -0.06
N CYS A 17 8.10 2.13 -1.12
CA CYS A 17 6.63 2.06 -1.16
C CYS A 17 6.03 1.22 -0.03
N SER A 18 6.65 0.09 0.28
CA SER A 18 6.16 -0.85 1.30
C SER A 18 6.37 -0.32 2.72
N VAL A 19 7.59 0.15 3.01
CA VAL A 19 7.93 0.78 4.30
C VAL A 19 7.02 1.96 4.58
N SER A 20 6.75 2.80 3.57
CA SER A 20 5.89 3.97 3.72
C SER A 20 4.48 3.61 4.19
N LEU A 21 3.89 2.55 3.64
CA LEU A 21 2.56 2.08 4.06
C LEU A 21 2.60 1.45 5.45
N TYR A 22 3.59 0.61 5.74
CA TYR A 22 3.73 -0.01 7.06
C TYR A 22 3.88 1.02 8.17
N LYS A 23 4.71 2.05 7.98
CA LYS A 23 4.83 3.17 8.93
C LYS A 23 3.50 3.89 9.13
N THR A 24 2.75 4.11 8.04
CA THR A 24 1.45 4.79 8.07
C THR A 24 0.40 4.03 8.88
N PHE A 25 0.42 2.69 8.85
CA PHE A 25 -0.51 1.83 9.58
C PHE A 25 0.09 1.21 10.86
N ALA A 26 1.28 1.64 11.30
CA ALA A 26 2.01 1.03 12.42
C ALA A 26 1.19 0.95 13.70
N THR A 27 0.52 2.05 14.08
CA THR A 27 -0.37 2.08 15.25
C THR A 27 -1.54 1.10 15.14
N LYS A 28 -2.12 0.92 13.94
CA LYS A 28 -3.21 -0.04 13.71
C LYS A 28 -2.72 -1.48 13.82
N LEU A 29 -1.48 -1.73 13.39
CA LEU A 29 -0.80 -3.01 13.50
C LEU A 29 -0.24 -3.29 14.90
N GLY A 30 -0.39 -2.36 15.86
CA GLY A 30 0.08 -2.53 17.23
C GLY A 30 1.61 -2.50 17.37
N MET A 31 2.31 -1.77 16.50
CA MET A 31 3.77 -1.69 16.46
C MET A 31 4.27 -0.25 16.37
N SER A 32 5.55 -0.04 16.71
CA SER A 32 6.26 1.20 16.42
C SER A 32 6.52 1.38 14.92
N GLU A 33 6.77 2.62 14.49
CA GLU A 33 7.14 2.92 13.11
C GLU A 33 8.45 2.22 12.70
N GLU A 34 9.42 2.10 13.62
CA GLU A 34 10.69 1.43 13.39
C GLU A 34 10.50 -0.09 13.21
N GLU A 35 9.63 -0.71 14.01
CA GLU A 35 9.26 -2.12 13.83
C GLU A 35 8.54 -2.35 12.50
N ALA A 36 7.57 -1.49 12.19
CA ALA A 36 6.82 -1.55 10.94
C ALA A 36 7.75 -1.48 9.72
N ALA A 37 8.73 -0.56 9.76
CA ALA A 37 9.73 -0.43 8.70
C ALA A 37 10.61 -1.68 8.53
N ARG A 38 10.96 -2.37 9.62
CA ARG A 38 11.78 -3.60 9.57
C ARG A 38 11.04 -4.79 8.98
N ILE A 39 9.73 -4.92 9.22
CA ILE A 39 8.95 -6.08 8.78
C ILE A 39 8.25 -5.88 7.44
N ALA A 40 8.26 -4.65 6.91
CA ALA A 40 7.62 -4.32 5.65
C ALA A 40 8.15 -5.24 4.53
N PRO A 41 7.28 -5.84 3.71
CA PRO A 41 7.71 -6.74 2.65
C PRO A 41 8.60 -6.00 1.66
N PRO A 42 9.75 -6.58 1.24
CA PRO A 42 10.61 -5.92 0.27
C PRO A 42 9.89 -5.70 -1.06
N PRO A 43 9.98 -4.51 -1.69
CA PRO A 43 9.35 -4.29 -2.98
C PRO A 43 9.95 -5.24 -4.03
N ARG A 44 9.13 -5.72 -4.97
CA ARG A 44 9.52 -6.61 -6.09
C ARG A 44 9.93 -8.03 -5.71
N SER A 45 9.75 -8.44 -4.45
CA SER A 45 10.17 -9.76 -3.95
C SER A 45 9.37 -10.94 -4.50
N GLU A 46 8.05 -10.78 -4.64
CA GLU A 46 7.15 -11.84 -5.10
C GLU A 46 6.92 -11.75 -6.61
N GLY A 47 7.90 -12.21 -7.38
CA GLY A 47 7.83 -12.21 -8.84
C GLY A 47 7.64 -10.80 -9.42
N GLY A 48 8.32 -9.80 -8.85
CA GLY A 48 8.29 -8.41 -9.32
C GLY A 48 7.08 -7.59 -8.88
N LYS A 49 6.25 -8.09 -7.95
CA LYS A 49 5.08 -7.37 -7.41
C LYS A 49 5.44 -6.03 -6.78
N CYS A 50 4.54 -5.06 -6.89
CA CYS A 50 4.66 -3.72 -6.36
C CYS A 50 4.73 -3.74 -4.83
N GLY A 51 5.63 -2.95 -4.24
CA GLY A 51 5.71 -2.81 -2.78
C GLY A 51 4.43 -2.24 -2.17
N GLY A 52 3.71 -1.39 -2.90
CA GLY A 52 2.40 -0.88 -2.47
C GLY A 52 1.36 -1.99 -2.37
N TYR A 53 1.24 -2.82 -3.41
CA TYR A 53 0.35 -3.99 -3.42
C TYR A 53 0.69 -4.99 -2.31
N LEU A 54 1.97 -5.39 -2.19
CA LEU A 54 2.40 -6.36 -1.19
C LEU A 54 2.12 -5.87 0.22
N ALA A 55 2.46 -4.60 0.50
CA ALA A 55 2.19 -4.03 1.81
C ALA A 55 0.69 -3.90 2.08
N GLY A 56 -0.08 -3.37 1.14
CA GLY A 56 -1.51 -3.19 1.34
C GLY A 56 -2.24 -4.51 1.56
N ARG A 57 -1.94 -5.54 0.76
CA ARG A 57 -2.51 -6.89 0.94
C ARG A 57 -2.20 -7.42 2.33
N LYS A 58 -0.95 -7.36 2.77
CA LYS A 58 -0.54 -7.91 4.07
C LYS A 58 -1.08 -7.12 5.27
N ILE A 59 -1.18 -5.79 5.15
CA ILE A 59 -1.81 -4.94 6.16
C ILE A 59 -3.29 -5.28 6.30
N VAL A 60 -4.02 -5.38 5.18
CA VAL A 60 -5.44 -5.75 5.19
C VAL A 60 -5.64 -7.17 5.70
N GLU A 61 -4.86 -8.13 5.22
CA GLU A 61 -4.90 -9.52 5.69
C GLU A 61 -4.66 -9.64 7.20
N THR A 62 -3.82 -8.78 7.78
CA THR A 62 -3.54 -8.76 9.22
C THR A 62 -4.67 -8.13 10.03
N LEU A 63 -5.22 -7.01 9.56
CA LEU A 63 -6.17 -6.19 10.32
C LEU A 63 -7.63 -6.59 10.07
N LYS A 64 -7.91 -7.14 8.90
CA LYS A 64 -9.23 -7.48 8.39
C LYS A 64 -9.15 -8.55 7.29
N PRO A 65 -8.85 -9.81 7.67
CA PRO A 65 -8.58 -10.90 6.73
C PRO A 65 -9.63 -11.07 5.63
N GLU A 66 -10.91 -10.92 5.98
CA GLU A 66 -12.05 -11.06 5.08
C GLU A 66 -12.10 -9.98 3.97
N ALA A 67 -11.37 -8.88 4.11
CA ALA A 67 -11.29 -7.81 3.12
C ALA A 67 -10.08 -7.93 2.18
N ALA A 68 -9.22 -8.96 2.34
CA ALA A 68 -8.00 -9.09 1.55
C ALA A 68 -8.28 -9.27 0.04
N GLU A 69 -9.26 -10.09 -0.33
CA GLU A 69 -9.63 -10.27 -1.74
C GLU A 69 -10.21 -8.99 -2.36
N GLU A 70 -11.02 -8.25 -1.59
CA GLU A 70 -11.58 -6.98 -2.03
C GLU A 70 -10.49 -5.90 -2.17
N PHE A 71 -9.45 -5.91 -1.32
CA PHE A 71 -8.26 -5.07 -1.54
C PHE A 71 -7.62 -5.36 -2.89
N GLU A 72 -7.38 -6.63 -3.22
CA GLU A 72 -6.75 -7.00 -4.48
C GLU A 72 -7.59 -6.55 -5.67
N LYS A 73 -8.91 -6.79 -5.61
CA LYS A 73 -9.83 -6.35 -6.65
C LYS A 73 -9.76 -4.84 -6.86
N ARG A 74 -9.91 -4.03 -5.80
CA ARG A 74 -9.84 -2.56 -5.89
C ARG A 74 -8.48 -2.07 -6.36
N PHE A 75 -7.40 -2.70 -5.91
CA PHE A 75 -6.05 -2.36 -6.35
C PHE A 75 -5.93 -2.55 -7.86
N HIS A 76 -6.40 -3.66 -8.41
CA HIS A 76 -6.39 -3.93 -9.85
C HIS A 76 -7.37 -3.04 -10.63
N GLU A 77 -8.54 -2.71 -10.10
CA GLU A 77 -9.49 -1.81 -10.76
C GLU A 77 -8.90 -0.40 -10.91
N ILE A 78 -8.20 0.10 -9.90
CA ILE A 78 -7.61 1.45 -9.91
C ILE A 78 -6.28 1.48 -10.68
N ASN A 79 -5.43 0.46 -10.50
CA ASN A 79 -4.04 0.49 -10.97
C ASN A 79 -3.78 -0.40 -12.21
N GLY A 80 -4.67 -1.33 -12.50
CA GLY A 80 -4.64 -2.19 -13.69
C GLY A 80 -3.59 -3.31 -13.71
N ASP A 81 -2.75 -3.45 -12.68
CA ASP A 81 -1.72 -4.50 -12.56
C ASP A 81 -1.20 -4.55 -11.11
N ASP A 82 -0.47 -5.60 -10.73
CA ASP A 82 0.27 -5.70 -9.48
C ASP A 82 1.80 -5.70 -9.66
N LYS A 83 2.30 -5.77 -10.90
CA LYS A 83 3.74 -5.81 -11.19
C LYS A 83 4.34 -4.41 -11.21
N CYS A 84 5.42 -4.22 -10.44
CA CYS A 84 6.07 -2.91 -10.28
C CYS A 84 6.53 -2.32 -11.63
N ALA A 85 7.13 -3.14 -12.51
CA ALA A 85 7.61 -2.69 -13.81
C ALA A 85 6.46 -2.22 -14.72
N SER A 86 5.36 -2.97 -14.76
CA SER A 86 4.15 -2.62 -15.53
C SER A 86 3.51 -1.35 -15.00
N LEU A 87 3.35 -1.25 -13.67
CA LEU A 87 2.77 -0.08 -13.02
C LEU A 87 3.59 1.19 -13.25
N ILE A 88 4.92 1.14 -13.14
CA ILE A 88 5.79 2.30 -13.40
C ILE A 88 5.56 2.84 -14.82
N MET A 89 5.49 1.94 -15.81
CA MET A 89 5.26 2.31 -17.21
C MET A 89 3.88 2.96 -17.40
N LYS A 90 2.82 2.28 -16.94
CA LYS A 90 1.43 2.76 -17.07
C LYS A 90 1.23 4.11 -16.38
N ARG A 91 1.76 4.27 -15.16
CA ARG A 91 1.61 5.50 -14.37
C ARG A 91 2.37 6.67 -14.97
N ARG A 92 3.58 6.45 -15.49
CA ARG A 92 4.34 7.50 -16.17
C ARG A 92 3.58 8.08 -17.36
N LEU A 93 2.87 7.24 -18.12
CA LEU A 93 2.01 7.68 -19.22
C LEU A 93 0.81 8.53 -18.76
N GLN A 94 0.41 8.39 -17.50
CA GLN A 94 -0.68 9.14 -16.87
C GLN A 94 -0.17 10.37 -16.07
N GLY A 95 1.13 10.67 -16.10
CA GLY A 95 1.73 11.73 -15.27
C GLY A 95 1.79 11.40 -13.77
N LYS A 96 1.54 10.14 -13.39
CA LYS A 96 1.56 9.64 -12.01
C LYS A 96 2.89 8.97 -11.68
N ASN A 97 3.20 8.89 -10.39
CA ASN A 97 4.42 8.25 -9.88
C ASN A 97 4.13 7.27 -8.72
N CYS A 98 5.19 6.72 -8.12
CA CYS A 98 5.07 5.78 -7.00
C CYS A 98 4.49 6.42 -5.72
N ASN A 99 4.71 7.72 -5.49
CA ASN A 99 4.13 8.44 -4.36
C ASN A 99 2.60 8.47 -4.47
N ASP A 100 2.08 8.70 -5.67
CA ASP A 100 0.63 8.67 -5.92
C ASP A 100 0.06 7.27 -5.67
N LEU A 101 0.77 6.21 -6.10
CA LEU A 101 0.33 4.83 -5.87
C LEU A 101 0.29 4.50 -4.38
N VAL A 102 1.28 4.98 -3.61
CA VAL A 102 1.32 4.81 -2.15
C VAL A 102 0.13 5.51 -1.48
N GLY A 103 -0.23 6.72 -1.93
CA GLY A 103 -1.43 7.42 -1.46
C GLY A 103 -2.72 6.66 -1.77
N GLU A 104 -2.94 6.32 -3.04
CA GLU A 104 -4.11 5.56 -3.50
C GLU A 104 -4.24 4.22 -2.76
N THR A 105 -3.12 3.53 -2.50
CA THR A 105 -3.12 2.28 -1.74
C THR A 105 -3.56 2.51 -0.29
N ALA A 106 -3.08 3.58 0.36
CA ALA A 106 -3.47 3.91 1.72
C ALA A 106 -4.97 4.24 1.83
N GLU A 107 -5.54 4.92 0.84
CA GLU A 107 -6.99 5.17 0.76
C GLU A 107 -7.81 3.89 0.64
N ILE A 108 -7.38 2.95 -0.22
CA ILE A 108 -8.05 1.65 -0.35
C ILE A 108 -8.05 0.93 1.00
N ILE A 109 -6.91 0.85 1.69
CA ILE A 109 -6.80 0.20 3.01
C ILE A 109 -7.72 0.90 4.01
N GLU A 110 -7.64 2.23 4.12
CA GLU A 110 -8.46 3.00 5.05
C GLU A 110 -9.96 2.80 4.81
N SER A 111 -10.40 2.78 3.54
CA SER A 111 -11.79 2.49 3.18
C SER A 111 -12.22 1.11 3.64
N LEU A 112 -11.42 0.06 3.39
CA LEU A 112 -11.76 -1.32 3.76
C LEU A 112 -11.81 -1.53 5.27
N LEU A 113 -10.93 -0.87 6.02
CA LEU A 113 -10.93 -0.92 7.48
C LEU A 113 -12.14 -0.21 8.09
N LYS A 114 -12.70 0.81 7.41
CA LYS A 114 -13.88 1.56 7.87
C LYS A 114 -15.22 0.94 7.45
N SER A 115 -15.27 0.20 6.35
CA SER A 115 -16.52 -0.40 5.85
C SER A 115 -16.82 -1.73 6.54
N ASP A 116 -18.00 -1.94 7.10
CA ASP A 116 -18.43 -3.30 7.48
C ASP A 116 -18.57 -4.15 6.22
N VAL A 117 -17.84 -5.26 6.14
CA VAL A 117 -18.03 -6.25 5.07
C VAL A 117 -19.30 -7.01 5.47
N ARG A 118 -20.42 -6.68 4.82
CA ARG A 118 -21.72 -7.33 5.03
C ARG A 118 -21.79 -8.67 4.32
#